data_AF-G3IEB6-F1
#
_entry.id   AF-G3IEB6-F1
#
_cell.length_a   1.000
_cell.length_b   1.000
_cell.length_c   1.000
_cell.angle_alpha   90.00
_cell.angle_beta   90.00
_cell.angle_gamma   90.00
#
_symmetry.space_group_name_H-M   'P 1'
#
loop_
_entity.id
_entity.type
_entity.pdbx_description
1 polymer ?
#
loop_
_entity_poly.entity_id
_entity_poly.type
_entity_poly.pdbx_seq_one_letter_code
_entity_poly.pdbx_strand_id
1 'polypeptide(L)'
;MGKLYGNDFSQTTISRFEALNLSFKNMCKLKPLLEKWLNDAESSPSDPSANAPSSYPTLSEVFGRKRKKRTSIETNIRLTLEKRFQDVSSLLWWEWVGQLVQAGERVPHVQEAEISARP
;
A
#
# COMPACT_ATOMS: atom_id res chain seq x y z
N MET A 1 2.96 -1.24 20.82
CA MET A 1 2.23 -2.50 20.57
C MET A 1 2.92 -3.38 19.49
N GLY A 2 4.18 -3.06 19.08
CA GLY A 2 4.73 -3.54 17.80
C GLY A 2 5.69 -4.73 17.89
N LYS A 3 5.88 -5.29 19.08
CA LYS A 3 6.79 -6.41 19.30
C LYS A 3 6.18 -7.77 18.91
N LEU A 4 4.86 -7.94 18.95
CA LEU A 4 4.20 -9.23 18.67
C LEU A 4 3.98 -9.52 17.18
N TYR A 5 3.89 -8.48 16.34
CA TYR A 5 3.49 -8.60 14.92
C TYR A 5 4.55 -8.09 13.92
N GLY A 6 5.77 -7.79 14.37
CA GLY A 6 6.85 -7.28 13.53
C GLY A 6 6.64 -5.85 12.99
N ASN A 7 5.49 -5.23 13.26
CA ASN A 7 5.21 -3.81 13.07
C ASN A 7 3.99 -3.43 13.93
N ASP A 8 4.06 -2.30 14.63
CA ASP A 8 2.90 -1.66 15.26
C ASP A 8 1.86 -1.31 14.18
N PHE A 9 0.59 -1.66 14.40
CA PHE A 9 -0.49 -1.07 13.60
C PHE A 9 -0.55 0.43 13.88
N SER A 10 -0.51 1.24 12.83
CA SER A 10 -0.61 2.70 13.00
C SER A 10 -2.06 3.11 13.24
N GLN A 11 -2.27 4.20 13.99
CA GLN A 11 -3.60 4.76 14.19
C GLN A 11 -4.33 5.02 12.86
N THR A 12 -3.62 5.52 11.84
CA THR A 12 -4.17 5.73 10.50
C THR A 12 -4.65 4.42 9.85
N THR A 13 -3.99 3.29 10.12
CA THR A 13 -4.41 1.98 9.62
C THR A 13 -5.71 1.55 10.28
N ILE A 14 -5.83 1.67 11.60
CA ILE A 14 -7.03 1.30 12.36
C ILE A 14 -8.22 2.16 11.95
N SER A 15 -8.05 3.49 11.93
CA SER A 15 -9.14 4.42 11.57
C SER A 15 -9.67 4.19 10.15
N ARG A 16 -8.81 3.89 9.17
CA ARG A 16 -9.25 3.54 7.81
C ARG A 16 -9.96 2.19 7.75
N PHE A 17 -9.57 1.23 8.57
CA PHE A 17 -10.22 -0.08 8.64
C PHE A 17 -11.63 0.02 9.21
N GLU A 18 -11.81 0.76 10.32
CA GLU A 18 -13.12 1.01 10.95
C GLU A 18 -14.08 1.79 10.04
N ALA A 19 -13.56 2.78 9.30
CA ALA A 19 -14.33 3.56 8.34
C ALA A 19 -14.53 2.85 6.98
N LEU A 20 -14.13 1.58 6.84
CA LEU A 20 -14.19 0.81 5.60
C LEU A 20 -13.52 1.51 4.39
N ASN A 21 -12.50 2.34 4.65
CA ASN A 21 -11.80 3.16 3.67
C ASN A 21 -10.50 2.49 3.19
N LEU A 22 -10.60 1.20 2.87
CA LEU A 22 -9.52 0.36 2.36
C LEU A 22 -10.04 -0.46 1.18
N SER A 23 -9.16 -0.96 0.31
CA SER A 23 -9.63 -1.92 -0.69
C SER A 23 -10.07 -3.22 -0.02
N PHE A 24 -11.03 -3.92 -0.62
CA PHE A 24 -11.54 -5.20 -0.10
C PHE A 24 -10.42 -6.20 0.19
N LYS A 25 -9.46 -6.34 -0.73
CA LYS A 25 -8.26 -7.19 -0.59
C LYS A 25 -7.38 -6.78 0.60
N ASN A 26 -7.39 -5.50 1.01
CA ASN A 26 -6.65 -5.02 2.16
C ASN A 26 -7.40 -5.31 3.48
N MET A 27 -8.73 -5.10 3.50
CA MET A 27 -9.56 -5.44 4.65
C MET A 27 -9.50 -6.92 5.00
N CYS A 28 -9.67 -7.82 4.02
CA CYS A 28 -9.60 -9.26 4.26
C CYS A 28 -8.24 -9.71 4.82
N LYS A 29 -7.17 -8.97 4.52
CA LYS A 29 -5.83 -9.23 5.08
C LYS A 29 -5.68 -8.72 6.50
N LEU A 30 -6.28 -7.57 6.81
CA LEU A 30 -6.18 -6.97 8.14
C LEU A 30 -7.12 -7.62 9.16
N LYS A 31 -8.30 -8.08 8.74
CA LYS A 31 -9.31 -8.68 9.62
C LYS A 31 -8.76 -9.77 10.56
N PRO A 32 -8.14 -10.87 10.08
CA PRO A 32 -7.62 -11.90 10.98
C PRO A 32 -6.46 -11.42 11.85
N LEU A 33 -5.71 -10.40 11.42
CA LEU A 33 -4.59 -9.85 12.18
C LEU A 33 -5.07 -8.94 13.32
N LEU A 34 -6.13 -8.16 13.08
CA LEU A 34 -6.73 -7.29 14.09
C LEU A 34 -7.55 -8.08 15.11
N GLU A 35 -8.26 -9.13 14.67
CA GLU A 35 -8.95 -10.06 15.58
C GLU A 35 -7.96 -10.71 16.54
N LYS A 36 -6.85 -11.27 16.03
CA LYS A 36 -5.84 -11.88 16.89
C LYS A 36 -5.21 -10.86 17.85
N TRP A 37 -4.90 -9.66 17.35
CA TRP A 37 -4.34 -8.59 18.17
C TRP A 37 -5.27 -8.16 19.31
N LEU A 38 -6.59 -8.07 19.06
CA LEU A 38 -7.58 -7.77 20.09
C LEU A 38 -7.63 -8.85 21.18
N ASN A 39 -7.73 -10.13 20.77
CA ASN A 39 -7.76 -11.25 21.71
C ASN A 39 -6.50 -11.32 22.61
N ASP A 40 -5.32 -11.05 22.05
CA ASP A 40 -4.06 -11.00 22.81
C ASP A 40 -4.04 -9.84 23.82
N ALA A 41 -4.66 -8.71 23.47
CA ALA A 41 -4.76 -7.54 24.36
C ALA A 41 -5.76 -7.78 25.51
N GLU A 42 -6.86 -8.48 25.24
CA GLU A 42 -7.89 -8.81 26.23
C GLU A 42 -7.48 -9.94 27.18
N SER A 43 -6.63 -10.87 26.73
CA SER A 43 -6.12 -11.98 27.56
C SER A 43 -4.93 -11.59 28.45
N SER A 44 -4.34 -10.41 28.26
CA SER A 44 -3.33 -9.89 29.16
C SER A 44 -4.01 -9.36 30.43
N PRO A 45 -3.73 -9.90 31.64
CA PRO A 45 -4.32 -9.37 32.86
C PRO A 45 -3.83 -7.93 33.04
N SER A 46 -4.76 -7.00 32.86
CA SER A 46 -4.55 -5.58 33.02
C SER A 46 -4.38 -5.28 34.50
N ASP A 47 -3.15 -5.33 34.99
CA ASP A 47 -2.79 -4.69 36.24
C ASP A 47 -2.60 -3.19 35.95
N PRO A 48 -3.49 -2.30 36.42
CA PRO A 48 -3.47 -0.88 36.05
C PRO A 48 -2.27 -0.09 36.62
N SER A 49 -1.33 -0.75 37.32
CA SER A 49 -0.19 -0.10 37.99
C SER A 49 1.20 -0.51 37.45
N ALA A 50 1.32 -1.11 36.27
CA ALA A 50 2.61 -1.54 35.73
C ALA A 50 3.03 -0.77 34.46
N ASN A 51 3.44 0.49 34.65
CA ASN A 51 4.22 1.25 33.67
C ASN A 51 5.69 0.74 33.58
N ALA A 52 5.90 -0.57 33.42
CA ALA A 52 7.23 -1.16 33.30
C ALA A 52 7.34 -2.09 32.07
N PRO A 53 8.46 -2.04 31.31
CA PRO A 53 8.62 -2.79 30.07
C PRO A 53 8.87 -4.27 30.36
N SER A 54 7.79 -5.06 30.46
CA SER A 54 7.92 -6.51 30.64
C SER A 54 8.54 -7.17 29.40
N SER A 55 9.63 -7.90 29.66
CA SER A 55 10.44 -8.61 28.69
C SER A 55 9.85 -10.02 28.50
N TYR A 56 9.08 -10.23 27.43
CA TYR A 56 8.52 -11.53 27.06
C TYR A 56 9.24 -12.14 25.85
N PRO A 57 9.29 -13.49 25.74
CA PRO A 57 10.19 -14.18 24.84
C PRO A 57 9.79 -14.02 23.36
N THR A 58 10.82 -13.85 22.57
CA THR A 58 10.82 -13.33 21.20
C THR A 58 10.33 -14.38 20.19
N LEU A 59 9.05 -14.35 19.83
CA LEU A 59 8.49 -15.15 18.72
C LEU A 59 8.73 -14.49 17.33
N SER A 60 9.92 -13.93 17.10
CA SER A 60 10.19 -13.07 15.93
C SER A 60 10.56 -13.82 14.64
N GLU A 61 10.56 -15.16 14.64
CA GLU A 61 11.26 -15.93 13.60
C GLU A 61 10.41 -16.28 12.36
N VAL A 62 9.08 -16.13 12.41
CA VAL A 62 8.21 -16.61 11.31
C VAL A 62 7.88 -15.55 10.25
N PHE A 63 8.08 -14.25 10.51
CA PHE A 63 7.66 -13.19 9.59
C PHE A 63 8.84 -12.37 9.07
N GLY A 64 9.75 -13.07 8.40
CA GLY A 64 10.87 -12.51 7.65
C GLY A 64 10.42 -11.68 6.45
N ARG A 65 10.20 -10.39 6.69
CA ARG A 65 10.55 -9.24 5.83
C ARG A 65 10.11 -7.96 6.56
N LYS A 66 11.04 -7.33 7.28
CA LYS A 66 10.83 -6.03 7.93
C LYS A 66 10.30 -5.03 6.90
N ARG A 67 9.11 -4.48 7.13
CA ARG A 67 8.49 -3.51 6.21
C ARG A 67 9.39 -2.28 6.08
N LYS A 68 9.70 -1.87 4.84
CA LYS A 68 10.44 -0.64 4.56
C LYS A 68 9.70 0.55 5.17
N LYS A 69 10.41 1.36 5.97
CA LYS A 69 9.87 2.65 6.45
C LYS A 69 9.61 3.56 5.25
N ARG A 70 8.61 4.42 5.37
CA ARG A 70 8.32 5.44 4.36
C ARG A 70 9.48 6.44 4.35
N THR A 71 10.08 6.67 3.19
CA THR A 71 11.07 7.74 3.00
C THR A 71 10.35 9.09 2.97
N SER A 72 10.72 10.00 3.86
CA SER A 72 10.33 11.40 3.71
C SER A 72 11.21 12.02 2.62
N ILE A 73 10.60 12.64 1.61
CA ILE A 73 11.31 13.31 0.52
C ILE A 73 11.09 14.81 0.72
N GLU A 74 12.18 15.57 0.78
CA GLU A 74 12.12 17.02 0.93
C GLU A 74 11.44 17.70 -0.26
N THR A 75 10.82 18.86 -0.01
CA THR A 75 10.05 19.59 -1.03
C THR A 75 10.88 19.91 -2.29
N ASN A 76 12.13 20.36 -2.14
CA ASN A 76 13.01 20.67 -3.28
C ASN A 76 13.31 19.45 -4.16
N ILE A 77 13.52 18.29 -3.53
CA ILE A 77 13.74 17.03 -4.22
C ILE A 77 12.45 16.59 -4.92
N ARG A 78 11.30 16.73 -4.25
CA ARG A 78 9.98 16.43 -4.84
C ARG A 78 9.71 17.25 -6.10
N LEU A 79 9.98 18.56 -6.08
CA LEU A 79 9.80 19.46 -7.22
C LEU A 79 10.71 19.07 -8.40
N THR A 80 11.95 18.70 -8.09
CA THR A 80 12.90 18.25 -9.12
C THR A 80 12.43 16.95 -9.77
N LEU A 81 11.95 15.98 -8.97
CA LEU A 81 11.40 14.73 -9.48
C LEU A 81 10.16 14.95 -10.36
N GLU A 82 9.27 15.87 -9.95
CA GLU A 82 8.07 16.22 -10.70
C GLU A 82 8.40 16.87 -12.05
N LYS A 83 9.34 17.82 -12.08
CA LYS A 83 9.82 18.42 -13.32
C LYS A 83 10.40 17.38 -14.28
N ARG A 84 11.26 16.49 -13.77
CA ARG A 84 11.86 15.42 -14.60
C ARG A 84 10.81 14.43 -15.09
N PHE A 85 9.80 14.11 -14.29
CA PHE A 85 8.69 13.27 -14.72
C PHE A 85 7.90 13.91 -15.87
N GLN A 86 7.61 15.22 -15.80
CA GLN A 86 6.92 15.95 -16.88
C GLN A 86 7.76 16.01 -18.16
N ASP A 87 9.05 16.33 -18.04
CA ASP A 87 9.98 16.40 -19.18
C ASP A 87 10.10 15.02 -19.85
N VAL A 88 10.33 13.95 -19.08
CA VAL A 88 10.48 12.60 -19.62
C VAL A 88 9.16 12.06 -20.15
N SER A 89 8.04 12.29 -19.46
CA SER A 89 6.73 11.82 -19.93
C SER A 89 6.31 12.52 -21.21
N SER A 90 6.62 13.82 -21.36
CA SER A 90 6.33 14.55 -22.60
C SER A 90 7.26 14.09 -23.72
N LEU A 91 8.56 13.93 -23.46
CA LEU A 91 9.51 13.42 -24.46
C LEU A 91 9.18 12.00 -24.91
N LEU A 92 8.85 11.09 -24.00
CA LEU A 92 8.44 9.73 -24.35
C LEU A 92 7.13 9.72 -25.13
N TRP A 93 6.19 10.61 -24.80
CA TRP A 93 4.96 10.75 -25.58
C TRP A 93 5.27 11.27 -26.98
N TRP A 94 6.12 12.29 -27.11
CA TRP A 94 6.53 12.82 -28.42
C TRP A 94 7.36 11.83 -29.24
N GLU A 95 8.24 11.06 -28.61
CA GLU A 95 8.98 9.96 -29.24
C GLU A 95 8.04 8.85 -29.69
N TRP A 96 7.05 8.48 -28.88
CA TRP A 96 6.04 7.48 -29.24
C TRP A 96 5.14 7.97 -30.37
N VAL A 97 4.74 9.24 -30.37
CA VAL A 97 4.01 9.88 -31.47
C VAL A 97 4.89 9.96 -32.73
N GLY A 98 6.17 10.29 -32.60
CA GLY A 98 7.13 10.29 -33.71
C GLY A 98 7.32 8.90 -34.32
N GLN A 99 7.35 7.86 -33.48
CA GLN A 99 7.36 6.46 -33.91
C GLN A 99 6.05 6.07 -34.62
N LEU A 100 4.89 6.54 -34.15
CA LEU A 100 3.61 6.31 -34.83
C LEU A 100 3.54 6.98 -36.20
N VAL A 101 4.07 8.20 -36.34
CA VAL A 101 4.11 8.92 -37.62
C VAL A 101 5.07 8.25 -38.61
N GLN A 102 6.18 7.69 -38.12
CA GLN A 102 7.12 6.91 -38.94
C GLN A 102 6.60 5.51 -39.26
N ALA A 103 5.77 4.93 -38.38
CA ALA A 103 5.09 3.65 -38.58
C ALA A 103 3.85 3.76 -39.49
N GLY A 104 3.85 4.69 -40.45
CA GLY A 104 2.81 4.86 -41.44
C GLY A 104 2.65 3.64 -42.35
N GLU A 105 2.03 2.57 -41.84
CA GLU A 105 1.17 1.63 -42.57
C GLU A 105 0.49 0.61 -41.62
N ARG A 106 -0.80 0.39 -41.89
CA ARG A 106 -1.80 -0.50 -41.24
C ARG A 106 -2.33 -0.08 -39.87
N VAL A 107 -3.43 0.65 -39.93
CA VAL A 107 -4.53 0.55 -38.96
C VAL A 107 -4.98 -0.93 -38.89
N PRO A 108 -4.79 -1.67 -37.77
CA PRO A 108 -5.53 -2.89 -37.58
C PRO A 108 -7.00 -2.51 -37.39
N HIS A 109 -7.83 -3.05 -38.29
CA HIS A 109 -9.29 -3.02 -38.21
C HIS A 109 -9.72 -3.39 -36.78
N VAL A 110 -10.19 -2.41 -36.02
CA VAL A 110 -10.84 -2.65 -34.73
C VAL A 110 -12.10 -3.43 -35.04
N GLN A 111 -12.09 -4.74 -34.78
CA GLN A 111 -13.32 -5.50 -34.66
C GLN A 111 -14.11 -4.86 -33.52
N GLU A 112 -15.26 -4.28 -33.86
CA GLU A 112 -16.28 -3.86 -32.91
C GLU A 112 -16.56 -5.04 -31.98
N ALA A 113 -16.04 -4.95 -30.75
CA ALA A 113 -16.53 -5.77 -29.67
C ALA A 113 -17.96 -5.33 -29.41
N GLU A 114 -18.88 -6.19 -29.84
CA GLU A 114 -20.29 -6.25 -29.50
C GLU A 114 -20.56 -5.65 -28.12
N ILE A 115 -21.12 -4.44 -28.10
CA ILE A 115 -21.85 -3.93 -26.94
C ILE A 115 -23.13 -4.78 -26.89
N SER A 116 -23.00 -5.97 -26.31
CA SER A 116 -24.13 -6.82 -25.97
C SER A 116 -24.79 -6.21 -24.75
N ALA A 117 -25.86 -5.49 -25.04
CA ALA A 117 -26.79 -4.99 -24.06
C ALA A 117 -27.39 -6.17 -23.26
N ARG A 118 -27.62 -5.88 -21.97
CA ARG A 118 -28.72 -6.37 -21.10
C ARG A 118 -28.49 -7.65 -20.28
N PRO A 119 -29.25 -7.80 -19.17
CA PRO A 119 -30.38 -6.98 -18.69
C PRO A 119 -30.03 -5.87 -17.70
#